data_AF-A0A7V5KKE9-F1
#
_entry.id   AF-A0A7V5KKE9-F1
#
_cell.length_a   1.000
_cell.length_b   1.000
_cell.length_c   1.000
_cell.angle_alpha   90.00
_cell.angle_beta   90.00
_cell.angle_gamma   90.00
#
_symmetry.space_group_name_H-M   'P 1'
#
loop_
_entity.id
_entity.type
_entity.pdbx_description
1 polymer ?
#
loop_
_entity_poly.entity_id
_entity_poly.type
_entity_poly.pdbx_seq_one_letter_code
_entity_poly.pdbx_strand_id
1 'polypeptide(L)'
;MRRNTAPRVAKNATWWHYIFTIAFVFFAFGGVSHAEATAPVEDYATTPSLEELSPDWELTPEYIRIELAHPGLYRIYFRDLFAAGMPSGVEEKSIALWNEGELVPLHLEARNPSRLAPEDWIEFIGEAPRGSFSTYKVQNYYNVYFLTWGGTKTRRYEVRKLSAPDVDSENLSFWEMRHLEQDNYYRDSKLPWGVTDNFFWCHYAAGVSGTYPIRIDFPDFDERVSDHVKLTFRILGFSDVPGLRPAHKFSLQYGDDEDPKSPRYDLGAFQFDHRGYYDYETTLPAKFIRFRQRIVFKTPPDRANVTDAISFDWVRVVYPRRLDAGKRNWFVFNSNICREARPPFRFAVRNIKKGSRVFCPSQGVIYLPADEERKIVVEAHDRQTTFSLASEEGILSVNSLELKKRCALASTVSSAAQVLLIYDPELTDPVLRYKKLKDSDNLRVAAVDVRDIFDNMNYGFADDVTLKRFIRYAVQHNPGVRYIVLFGDSTQDYRLAQTFDQVDPPRVGVPIHWIENLATIRASGYVDDNWYASFINVNTPDIAIGRIPAANLEQAFEYVRKVIEYETFQAAKDDGLLVISSVEARFQDLASEIQRTYKDHFTTVSVLFPETAVATREVERLREAIDRG
;
A
#
# COMPACT_ATOMS: atom_id res chain seq x y z
N MET A 1 -12.98 -20.37 -90.56
CA MET A 1 -11.57 -20.63 -90.96
C MET A 1 -10.64 -20.14 -89.87
N ARG A 2 -9.45 -20.74 -89.82
CA ARG A 2 -8.46 -20.81 -88.73
C ARG A 2 -7.85 -19.47 -88.27
N ARG A 3 -7.53 -19.47 -86.96
CA ARG A 3 -6.27 -19.14 -86.26
C ARG A 3 -5.64 -17.74 -86.37
N ASN A 4 -5.36 -17.21 -85.17
CA ASN A 4 -4.08 -16.69 -84.64
C ASN A 4 -3.13 -15.96 -85.58
N THR A 5 -2.65 -14.78 -85.18
CA THR A 5 -1.39 -14.61 -84.40
C THR A 5 -1.10 -13.12 -84.12
N ALA A 6 -0.51 -12.87 -82.93
CA ALA A 6 0.01 -11.59 -82.42
C ALA A 6 1.36 -11.19 -83.11
N PRO A 7 2.18 -10.15 -82.75
CA PRO A 7 2.38 -9.56 -81.40
C PRO A 7 2.83 -8.05 -81.24
N ARG A 8 2.87 -7.62 -79.95
CA ARG A 8 3.73 -6.60 -79.24
C ARG A 8 3.65 -5.09 -79.68
N VAL A 9 3.58 -4.07 -78.81
CA VAL A 9 4.51 -3.61 -77.73
C VAL A 9 3.85 -2.54 -76.80
N ALA A 10 4.20 -2.60 -75.50
CA ALA A 10 4.34 -1.56 -74.43
C ALA A 10 3.21 -0.68 -73.83
N LYS A 11 3.18 -0.80 -72.48
CA LYS A 11 3.13 0.19 -71.37
C LYS A 11 1.80 0.59 -70.68
N ASN A 12 1.82 0.27 -69.37
CA ASN A 12 1.23 0.89 -68.18
C ASN A 12 -0.28 0.77 -67.90
N ALA A 13 -0.64 0.03 -66.83
CA ALA A 13 -1.22 0.55 -65.57
C ALA A 13 -1.95 -0.56 -64.75
N THR A 14 -1.86 -0.41 -63.41
CA THR A 14 -2.81 -0.82 -62.33
C THR A 14 -3.14 -2.29 -62.04
N TRP A 15 -2.59 -2.76 -60.90
CA TRP A 15 -3.24 -3.36 -59.71
C TRP A 15 -4.44 -4.33 -59.88
N TRP A 16 -4.25 -5.60 -59.47
CA TRP A 16 -5.22 -6.44 -58.76
C TRP A 16 -4.50 -7.50 -57.89
N HIS A 17 -5.21 -7.98 -56.85
CA HIS A 17 -4.85 -8.89 -55.76
C HIS A 17 -4.16 -10.21 -56.17
N TYR A 18 -3.36 -10.81 -55.26
CA TYR A 18 -3.59 -12.17 -54.71
C TYR A 18 -2.53 -12.56 -53.66
N ILE A 19 -3.02 -13.33 -52.67
CA ILE A 19 -2.36 -14.00 -51.55
C ILE A 19 -1.10 -14.77 -51.96
N PHE A 20 -0.02 -14.66 -51.18
CA PHE A 20 0.99 -15.72 -51.04
C PHE A 20 1.66 -15.70 -49.67
N THR A 21 1.68 -16.88 -49.06
CA THR A 21 2.50 -17.35 -47.95
C THR A 21 3.97 -16.99 -48.14
N ILE A 22 4.64 -16.44 -47.12
CA ILE A 22 6.11 -16.35 -47.07
C ILE A 22 6.62 -16.98 -45.79
N ALA A 23 7.48 -17.98 -46.00
CA ALA A 23 8.21 -18.72 -44.99
C ALA A 23 9.24 -17.84 -44.27
N PHE A 24 9.36 -18.05 -42.96
CA PHE A 24 10.47 -17.52 -42.16
C PHE A 24 11.77 -18.26 -42.53
N VAL A 25 12.71 -17.53 -43.13
CA VAL A 25 14.11 -17.96 -43.23
C VAL A 25 14.90 -17.20 -42.16
N PHE A 26 15.38 -17.93 -41.17
CA PHE A 26 16.33 -17.44 -40.17
C PHE A 26 17.67 -17.09 -40.83
N PHE A 27 18.12 -15.84 -40.67
CA PHE A 27 19.54 -15.50 -40.70
C PHE A 27 19.87 -14.76 -39.41
N ALA A 28 20.67 -15.41 -38.57
CA ALA A 28 21.23 -14.86 -37.35
C ALA A 28 22.38 -13.90 -37.68
N PHE A 29 22.39 -12.71 -37.07
CA PHE A 29 23.60 -12.02 -36.56
C PHE A 29 23.20 -10.86 -35.62
N GLY A 30 23.39 -11.07 -34.31
CA GLY A 30 23.95 -10.10 -33.35
C GLY A 30 23.19 -8.82 -32.97
N GLY A 31 22.43 -8.89 -31.86
CA GLY A 31 22.50 -7.93 -30.74
C GLY A 31 21.72 -6.61 -30.84
N VAL A 32 20.49 -6.60 -30.30
CA VAL A 32 20.00 -5.87 -29.10
C VAL A 32 18.49 -6.07 -29.09
N SER A 33 17.98 -6.85 -28.13
CA SER A 33 16.58 -7.23 -28.03
C SER A 33 15.68 -6.03 -27.79
N HIS A 34 14.80 -5.73 -28.74
CA HIS A 34 13.55 -5.03 -28.45
C HIS A 34 12.66 -6.02 -27.69
N ALA A 35 12.30 -5.67 -26.45
CA ALA A 35 11.32 -6.43 -25.70
C ALA A 35 10.00 -6.45 -26.48
N GLU A 36 9.64 -7.63 -26.96
CA GLU A 36 8.32 -7.91 -27.51
C GLU A 36 7.28 -7.68 -26.41
N ALA A 37 6.39 -6.73 -26.67
CA ALA A 37 5.16 -6.57 -25.92
C ALA A 37 4.22 -7.75 -26.23
N THR A 38 4.40 -8.87 -25.52
CA THR A 38 3.37 -9.89 -25.23
C THR A 38 3.93 -10.90 -24.25
N ALA A 39 3.68 -10.69 -22.97
CA ALA A 39 3.50 -11.77 -22.00
C ALA A 39 2.27 -11.40 -21.17
N PRO A 40 1.25 -12.28 -21.03
CA PRO A 40 0.28 -12.09 -19.97
C PRO A 40 1.08 -12.11 -18.66
N VAL A 41 0.76 -11.18 -17.74
CA VAL A 41 1.24 -11.23 -16.37
C VAL A 41 1.09 -12.68 -15.90
N GLU A 42 2.19 -13.39 -15.65
CA GLU A 42 2.13 -14.71 -15.04
C GLU A 42 1.29 -14.54 -13.77
N ASP A 43 0.20 -15.31 -13.62
CA ASP A 43 -0.64 -15.25 -12.43
C ASP A 43 0.20 -15.75 -11.25
N TYR A 44 0.89 -14.82 -10.57
CA TYR A 44 1.76 -15.09 -9.42
C TYR A 44 0.99 -15.77 -8.26
N ALA A 45 -0.34 -15.80 -8.32
CA ALA A 45 -1.22 -16.46 -7.35
C ALA A 45 -1.32 -17.99 -7.57
N THR A 46 -0.18 -18.67 -7.62
CA THR A 46 -0.14 -20.15 -7.63
C THR A 46 -0.65 -20.72 -6.31
N THR A 47 -1.14 -21.96 -6.34
CA THR A 47 -1.59 -22.63 -5.11
C THR A 47 -0.42 -22.72 -4.12
N PRO A 48 -0.55 -22.24 -2.88
CA PRO A 48 0.47 -22.39 -1.86
C PRO A 48 0.66 -23.87 -1.49
N SER A 49 1.89 -24.25 -1.18
CA SER A 49 2.21 -25.51 -0.52
C SER A 49 1.67 -25.53 0.92
N LEU A 50 1.62 -26.72 1.54
CA LEU A 50 1.21 -26.84 2.95
C LEU A 50 2.14 -26.07 3.90
N GLU A 51 3.42 -25.94 3.54
CA GLU A 51 4.42 -25.20 4.32
C GLU A 51 4.10 -23.70 4.29
N GLU A 52 3.72 -23.16 3.13
CA GLU A 52 3.40 -21.73 2.95
C GLU A 52 2.07 -21.29 3.59
N LEU A 53 1.22 -22.22 4.04
CA LEU A 53 0.01 -21.92 4.82
C LEU A 53 0.29 -21.71 6.30
N SER A 54 1.55 -21.89 6.71
CA SER A 54 2.02 -21.67 8.06
C SER A 54 3.16 -20.66 8.01
N PRO A 55 3.32 -19.83 9.06
CA PRO A 55 4.52 -19.05 9.26
C PRO A 55 5.77 -19.93 9.20
N ASP A 56 6.74 -19.50 8.42
CA ASP A 56 8.09 -20.07 8.36
C ASP A 56 8.96 -19.66 9.57
N TRP A 57 8.41 -18.80 10.43
CA TRP A 57 8.99 -18.31 11.68
C TRP A 57 8.22 -18.82 12.92
N GLU A 58 8.75 -18.57 14.12
CA GLU A 58 8.25 -19.14 15.38
C GLU A 58 7.01 -18.40 15.93
N LEU A 59 5.95 -18.31 15.11
CA LEU A 59 4.65 -17.79 15.58
C LEU A 59 4.02 -18.79 16.56
N THR A 60 3.86 -18.37 17.80
CA THR A 60 3.34 -19.19 18.90
C THR A 60 1.82 -19.41 18.78
N PRO A 61 1.24 -20.40 19.49
CA PRO A 61 -0.20 -20.68 19.43
C PRO A 61 -1.11 -19.52 19.83
N GLU A 62 -0.65 -18.67 20.74
CA GLU A 62 -1.28 -17.40 21.11
C GLU A 62 -0.23 -16.29 21.03
N TYR A 63 -0.65 -15.11 20.61
CA TYR A 63 0.21 -13.94 20.43
C TYR A 63 -0.62 -12.66 20.46
N ILE A 64 0.03 -11.52 20.68
CA ILE A 64 -0.59 -10.20 20.49
C ILE A 64 -0.10 -9.61 19.17
N ARG A 65 -1.04 -9.31 18.28
CA ARG A 65 -0.80 -8.53 17.07
C ARG A 65 -0.82 -7.03 17.44
N ILE A 66 0.18 -6.30 16.96
CA ILE A 66 0.42 -4.90 17.28
C ILE A 66 0.52 -4.09 15.98
N GLU A 67 -0.23 -3.00 15.87
CA GLU A 67 -0.16 -2.09 14.72
C GLU A 67 0.46 -0.76 15.08
N LEU A 68 1.31 -0.25 14.18
CA LEU A 68 2.01 1.04 14.31
C LEU A 68 1.88 1.86 13.02
N ALA A 69 1.43 3.11 13.11
CA ALA A 69 1.32 4.00 11.94
C ALA A 69 2.64 4.72 11.62
N HIS A 70 3.50 4.93 12.63
CA HIS A 70 4.64 5.83 12.52
C HIS A 70 5.92 5.19 13.07
N PRO A 71 7.10 5.54 12.53
CA PRO A 71 8.36 5.12 13.14
C PRO A 71 8.61 5.86 14.46
N GLY A 72 9.20 5.19 15.45
CA GLY A 72 9.49 5.78 16.76
C GLY A 72 9.85 4.77 17.83
N LEU A 73 10.14 5.25 19.05
CA LEU A 73 10.25 4.40 20.24
C LEU A 73 8.86 4.19 20.82
N TYR A 74 8.43 2.93 20.94
CA TYR A 74 7.15 2.56 21.52
C TYR A 74 7.34 1.93 22.90
N ARG A 75 6.42 2.22 23.82
CA ARG A 75 6.30 1.52 25.11
C ARG A 75 4.92 0.90 25.22
N ILE A 76 4.87 -0.36 25.66
CA ILE A 76 3.64 -1.06 26.00
C ILE A 76 3.74 -1.54 27.44
N TYR A 77 2.79 -1.15 28.27
CA TYR A 77 2.72 -1.63 29.65
C TYR A 77 2.04 -3.00 29.71
N PHE A 78 2.44 -3.84 30.65
CA PHE A 78 1.81 -5.14 30.85
C PHE A 78 0.34 -5.02 31.24
N ARG A 79 -0.10 -3.91 31.85
CA ARG A 79 -1.55 -3.65 32.05
C ARG A 79 -2.34 -3.72 30.74
N ASP A 80 -1.77 -3.18 29.65
CA ASP A 80 -2.43 -3.09 28.36
C ASP A 80 -2.39 -4.44 27.66
N LEU A 81 -1.27 -5.17 27.78
CA LEU A 81 -1.15 -6.54 27.31
C LEU A 81 -2.13 -7.49 28.03
N PHE A 82 -2.27 -7.37 29.35
CA PHE A 82 -3.24 -8.15 30.13
C PHE A 82 -4.68 -7.76 29.77
N ALA A 83 -4.97 -6.48 29.55
CA ALA A 83 -6.28 -6.02 29.09
C ALA A 83 -6.61 -6.55 27.68
N ALA A 84 -5.61 -6.67 26.81
CA ALA A 84 -5.74 -7.32 25.50
C ALA A 84 -5.91 -8.85 25.60
N GLY A 85 -5.65 -9.45 26.76
CA GLY A 85 -5.88 -10.87 27.04
C GLY A 85 -4.61 -11.72 27.18
N MET A 86 -3.42 -11.13 27.24
CA MET A 86 -2.18 -11.85 27.55
C MET A 86 -2.28 -12.56 28.91
N PRO A 87 -1.92 -13.85 29.01
CA PRO A 87 -1.94 -14.56 30.29
C PRO A 87 -0.97 -13.95 31.31
N SER A 88 -1.37 -13.85 32.58
CA SER A 88 -0.52 -13.30 33.65
C SER A 88 0.65 -14.21 34.05
N GLY A 89 0.64 -15.47 33.61
CA GLY A 89 1.66 -16.48 33.92
C GLY A 89 2.80 -16.55 32.90
N VAL A 90 2.86 -15.62 31.94
CA VAL A 90 3.92 -15.61 30.93
C VAL A 90 5.29 -15.36 31.57
N GLU A 91 6.28 -16.17 31.19
CA GLU A 91 7.66 -15.97 31.58
C GLU A 91 8.32 -14.85 30.78
N GLU A 92 8.91 -13.88 31.48
CA GLU A 92 9.58 -12.70 30.92
C GLU A 92 10.62 -13.05 29.83
N LYS A 93 11.38 -14.12 30.05
CA LYS A 93 12.43 -14.61 29.14
C LYS A 93 11.91 -15.23 27.85
N SER A 94 10.64 -15.62 27.81
CA SER A 94 10.01 -16.24 26.63
C SER A 94 9.37 -15.22 25.69
N ILE A 95 9.27 -13.95 26.11
CA ILE A 95 8.62 -12.89 25.33
C ILE A 95 9.50 -12.52 24.14
N ALA A 96 8.95 -12.54 22.94
CA ALA A 96 9.65 -12.12 21.72
C ALA A 96 8.77 -11.18 20.90
N LEU A 97 9.42 -10.27 20.17
CA LEU A 97 8.74 -9.39 19.22
C LEU A 97 9.26 -9.68 17.82
N TRP A 98 8.34 -9.77 16.87
CA TRP A 98 8.62 -10.12 15.48
C TRP A 98 8.04 -9.07 14.53
N ASN A 99 8.74 -8.82 13.43
CA ASN A 99 8.26 -8.04 12.29
C ASN A 99 8.82 -8.65 11.03
N GLU A 100 7.97 -8.93 10.04
CA GLU A 100 8.39 -9.62 8.80
C GLU A 100 9.18 -10.93 9.04
N GLY A 101 8.80 -11.69 10.08
CA GLY A 101 9.45 -12.96 10.43
C GLY A 101 10.79 -12.83 11.15
N GLU A 102 11.29 -11.60 11.31
CA GLU A 102 12.58 -11.31 11.93
C GLU A 102 12.43 -10.87 13.40
N LEU A 103 13.39 -11.26 14.24
CA LEU A 103 13.42 -10.89 15.65
C LEU A 103 13.76 -9.41 15.84
N VAL A 104 12.86 -8.68 16.48
CA VAL A 104 13.02 -7.30 16.89
C VAL A 104 13.58 -7.26 18.32
N PRO A 105 14.71 -6.56 18.59
CA PRO A 105 15.21 -6.43 19.94
C PRO A 105 14.20 -5.72 20.85
N LEU A 106 13.94 -6.30 22.02
CA LEU A 106 13.10 -5.73 23.07
C LEU A 106 13.93 -5.22 24.24
N HIS A 107 13.52 -4.09 24.80
CA HIS A 107 13.94 -3.69 26.14
C HIS A 107 12.76 -3.96 27.06
N LEU A 108 12.95 -4.87 28.01
CA LEU A 108 11.93 -5.25 28.96
C LEU A 108 12.42 -4.84 30.35
N GLU A 109 11.60 -4.04 31.03
CA GLU A 109 11.85 -3.63 32.41
C GLU A 109 10.76 -4.26 33.28
N ALA A 110 11.16 -5.24 34.09
CA ALA A 110 10.28 -5.93 35.03
C ALA A 110 10.86 -5.90 36.45
N ARG A 111 10.05 -5.47 37.43
CA ARG A 111 10.48 -5.44 38.85
C ARG A 111 10.75 -6.83 39.40
N ASN A 112 10.01 -7.83 38.92
CA ASN A 112 10.20 -9.24 39.25
C ASN A 112 10.11 -10.09 37.98
N PRO A 113 11.24 -10.56 37.43
CA PRO A 113 11.27 -11.41 36.23
C PRO A 113 10.41 -12.68 36.31
N SER A 114 10.18 -13.20 37.52
CA SER A 114 9.36 -14.39 37.74
C SER A 114 7.86 -14.09 37.81
N ARG A 115 7.47 -12.81 37.87
CA ARG A 115 6.07 -12.38 37.94
C ARG A 115 5.91 -10.98 37.37
N LEU A 116 5.49 -10.91 36.11
CA LEU A 116 5.18 -9.67 35.42
C LEU A 116 4.01 -8.95 36.10
N ALA A 117 4.23 -7.68 36.43
CA ALA A 117 3.26 -6.81 37.08
C ALA A 117 2.69 -5.80 36.07
N PRO A 118 1.48 -5.24 36.30
CA PRO A 118 0.87 -4.26 35.40
C PRO A 118 1.69 -2.99 35.12
N GLU A 119 2.64 -2.66 36.02
CA GLU A 119 3.54 -1.49 35.90
C GLU A 119 4.81 -1.77 35.09
N ASP A 120 5.11 -3.04 34.85
CA ASP A 120 6.23 -3.45 34.01
C ASP A 120 5.91 -3.09 32.55
N TRP A 121 6.92 -3.03 31.70
CA TRP A 121 6.74 -2.64 30.30
C TRP A 121 7.79 -3.23 29.37
N ILE A 122 7.45 -3.19 28.09
CA ILE A 122 8.38 -3.44 26.98
C ILE A 122 8.52 -2.19 26.12
N GLU A 123 9.71 -2.02 25.55
CA GLU A 123 10.04 -0.97 24.60
C GLU A 123 10.78 -1.52 23.39
N PHE A 124 10.53 -0.91 22.23
CA PHE A 124 11.20 -1.24 20.99
C PHE A 124 11.12 -0.08 19.98
N ILE A 125 11.97 -0.14 18.97
CA ILE A 125 11.94 0.80 17.85
C ILE A 125 10.98 0.23 16.80
N GLY A 126 9.88 0.93 16.58
CA GLY A 126 8.93 0.67 15.49
C GLY A 126 9.35 1.38 14.21
N GLU A 127 9.09 0.75 13.08
CA GLU A 127 9.38 1.25 11.73
C GLU A 127 8.09 1.41 10.92
N ALA A 128 8.15 2.18 9.83
CA ALA A 128 7.05 2.27 8.86
C ALA A 128 6.99 0.99 8.00
N PRO A 129 5.82 0.62 7.44
CA PRO A 129 5.70 -0.57 6.58
C PRO A 129 6.36 -0.31 5.23
N ARG A 130 7.65 -0.63 5.07
CA ARG A 130 8.41 -0.33 3.85
C ARG A 130 8.07 -1.29 2.70
N GLY A 131 7.82 -0.73 1.52
CA GLY A 131 7.58 -1.49 0.29
C GLY A 131 8.88 -1.93 -0.38
N SER A 132 8.77 -2.88 -1.31
CA SER A 132 9.90 -3.37 -2.12
C SER A 132 10.13 -2.55 -3.39
N PHE A 133 9.05 -2.04 -4.00
CA PHE A 133 9.08 -1.19 -5.20
C PHE A 133 8.50 0.22 -4.96
N SER A 134 7.76 0.40 -3.87
CA SER A 134 7.22 1.66 -3.37
C SER A 134 7.81 1.98 -2.00
N THR A 135 7.68 3.24 -1.55
CA THR A 135 8.22 3.65 -0.25
C THR A 135 7.48 3.02 0.93
N TYR A 136 6.18 2.79 0.78
CA TYR A 136 5.33 2.10 1.74
C TYR A 136 4.66 0.88 1.10
N LYS A 137 4.36 -0.15 1.89
CA LYS A 137 3.65 -1.34 1.40
C LYS A 137 2.28 -0.94 0.85
N VAL A 138 1.95 -1.48 -0.31
CA VAL A 138 0.63 -1.34 -0.93
C VAL A 138 -0.44 -1.96 -0.02
N GLN A 139 -1.64 -1.39 0.03
CA GLN A 139 -2.79 -1.78 0.88
C GLN A 139 -2.57 -1.70 2.41
N ASN A 140 -1.43 -1.22 2.89
CA ASN A 140 -1.08 -1.27 4.32
C ASN A 140 -0.72 0.13 4.84
N TYR A 141 -1.56 0.67 5.72
CA TYR A 141 -1.27 1.92 6.45
C TYR A 141 -0.40 1.67 7.69
N TYR A 142 -0.64 0.56 8.39
CA TYR A 142 0.09 0.19 9.61
C TYR A 142 1.22 -0.81 9.30
N ASN A 143 2.32 -0.69 10.03
CA ASN A 143 3.27 -1.78 10.21
C ASN A 143 2.75 -2.76 11.26
N VAL A 144 3.04 -4.05 11.11
CA VAL A 144 2.47 -5.13 11.92
C VAL A 144 3.57 -5.87 12.65
N TYR A 145 3.44 -5.94 13.97
CA TYR A 145 4.34 -6.66 14.85
C TYR A 145 3.59 -7.75 15.60
N PHE A 146 4.31 -8.80 15.98
CA PHE A 146 3.77 -9.93 16.74
C PHE A 146 4.54 -10.07 18.04
N LEU A 147 3.86 -9.90 19.17
CA LEU A 147 4.39 -10.21 20.49
C LEU A 147 4.01 -11.64 20.86
N THR A 148 5.00 -12.52 20.90
CA THR A 148 4.82 -13.94 21.21
C THR A 148 5.39 -14.29 22.59
N TRP A 149 4.97 -15.44 23.13
CA TRP A 149 5.48 -15.99 24.39
C TRP A 149 5.49 -17.52 24.39
N GLY A 150 6.32 -18.12 25.26
CA GLY A 150 6.51 -19.57 25.33
C GLY A 150 7.39 -20.17 24.22
N GLY A 151 7.90 -19.32 23.31
CA GLY A 151 8.89 -19.70 22.30
C GLY A 151 10.31 -19.77 22.86
N THR A 152 11.24 -20.27 22.05
CA THR A 152 12.66 -20.46 22.40
C THR A 152 13.55 -19.32 21.92
N LYS A 153 13.14 -18.62 20.86
CA LYS A 153 13.88 -17.50 20.27
C LYS A 153 13.43 -16.17 20.87
N THR A 154 14.40 -15.40 21.39
CA THR A 154 14.18 -14.01 21.82
C THR A 154 15.35 -13.13 21.42
N ARG A 155 15.13 -11.82 21.38
CA ARG A 155 16.18 -10.81 21.18
C ARG A 155 15.97 -9.68 22.18
N ARG A 156 17.03 -9.33 22.92
CA ARG A 156 17.02 -8.27 23.94
C ARG A 156 18.07 -7.22 23.60
N TYR A 157 17.80 -5.99 24.01
CA TYR A 157 18.84 -4.96 24.02
C TYR A 157 19.84 -5.24 25.15
N GLU A 158 21.14 -5.18 24.83
CA GLU A 158 22.20 -5.05 25.80
C GLU A 158 22.32 -3.58 26.22
N VAL A 159 22.35 -3.30 27.53
CA VAL A 159 22.49 -1.94 28.04
C VAL A 159 23.97 -1.62 28.27
N ARG A 160 24.48 -0.56 27.63
CA ARG A 160 25.87 -0.11 27.72
C ARG A 160 25.99 1.32 28.23
N LYS A 161 27.05 1.58 28.99
CA LYS A 161 27.49 2.92 29.42
C LYS A 161 28.94 3.10 28.98
N LEU A 162 29.17 4.03 28.06
CA LEU A 162 30.50 4.34 27.55
C LEU A 162 30.93 5.72 28.05
N SER A 163 32.11 5.80 28.66
CA SER A 163 32.56 6.99 29.40
C SER A 163 33.15 8.10 28.50
N ALA A 164 33.90 7.72 27.45
CA ALA A 164 34.60 8.68 26.60
C ALA A 164 34.51 8.32 25.11
N PRO A 165 34.30 9.31 24.22
CA PRO A 165 34.41 9.11 22.78
C PRO A 165 35.89 9.07 22.34
N ASP A 166 36.18 8.32 21.28
CA ASP A 166 37.51 8.31 20.63
C ASP A 166 37.66 9.51 19.68
N VAL A 167 36.53 9.97 19.14
CA VAL A 167 36.44 11.10 18.23
C VAL A 167 35.96 12.32 19.00
N ASP A 168 36.68 13.45 18.88
CA ASP A 168 36.21 14.72 19.40
C ASP A 168 34.85 15.07 18.78
N SER A 169 33.85 15.11 19.66
CA SER A 169 32.43 15.22 19.33
C SER A 169 31.88 16.65 19.53
N GLU A 170 32.75 17.61 19.87
CA GLU A 170 32.33 18.96 20.27
C GLU A 170 31.78 19.82 19.11
N ASN A 171 32.11 19.45 17.87
CA ASN A 171 31.67 20.12 16.66
C ASN A 171 31.35 19.12 15.54
N LEU A 172 31.03 17.88 15.91
CA LEU A 172 30.85 16.79 14.98
C LEU A 172 29.55 16.92 14.19
N SER A 173 29.59 16.44 12.95
CA SER A 173 28.46 16.36 12.04
C SER A 173 28.43 14.97 11.43
N PHE A 174 27.29 14.61 10.84
CA PHE A 174 27.13 13.37 10.09
C PHE A 174 26.41 13.64 8.79
N TRP A 175 26.64 12.79 7.79
CA TRP A 175 25.90 12.85 6.55
C TRP A 175 24.49 12.33 6.77
N GLU A 176 23.55 13.26 6.80
CA GLU A 176 22.12 12.98 6.86
C GLU A 176 21.64 12.62 5.44
N MET A 177 20.87 11.55 5.34
CA MET A 177 20.14 11.18 4.13
C MET A 177 18.68 11.00 4.50
N ARG A 178 17.81 11.92 4.06
CA ARG A 178 16.37 11.80 4.28
C ARG A 178 15.66 11.52 2.97
N HIS A 179 14.87 10.46 2.97
CA HIS A 179 13.85 10.21 1.96
C HIS A 179 12.55 10.86 2.43
N LEU A 180 12.01 11.77 1.62
CA LEU A 180 10.78 12.51 1.91
C LEU A 180 9.75 12.22 0.83
N GLU A 181 8.57 11.81 1.27
CA GLU A 181 7.44 11.46 0.42
C GLU A 181 6.15 11.80 1.16
N GLN A 182 5.13 12.19 0.41
CA GLN A 182 3.77 12.32 0.91
C GLN A 182 2.87 11.73 -0.16
N ASP A 183 1.94 10.85 0.20
CA ASP A 183 1.08 10.18 -0.79
C ASP A 183 -0.22 10.95 -1.02
N ASN A 184 -0.10 12.25 -1.25
CA ASN A 184 -1.26 13.16 -1.26
C ASN A 184 -2.13 13.01 -2.51
N TYR A 185 -1.64 12.40 -3.58
CA TYR A 185 -2.31 12.38 -4.88
C TYR A 185 -2.26 11.00 -5.50
N TYR A 186 -3.42 10.36 -5.70
CA TYR A 186 -3.50 9.12 -6.45
C TYR A 186 -3.74 9.40 -7.94
N ARG A 187 -2.97 8.75 -8.81
CA ARG A 187 -3.19 8.83 -10.26
C ARG A 187 -2.68 7.59 -10.96
N ASP A 188 -3.56 6.88 -11.66
CA ASP A 188 -3.12 5.74 -12.46
C ASP A 188 -2.10 6.16 -13.53
N SER A 189 -0.87 5.68 -13.36
CA SER A 189 0.25 5.91 -14.26
C SER A 189 0.10 5.16 -15.59
N LYS A 190 -0.67 4.07 -15.64
CA LYS A 190 -0.67 3.03 -16.68
C LYS A 190 0.69 2.35 -16.89
N LEU A 191 1.58 2.43 -15.90
CA LEU A 191 2.72 1.54 -15.85
C LEU A 191 2.27 0.17 -15.34
N PRO A 192 2.98 -0.92 -15.71
CA PRO A 192 2.66 -2.25 -15.19
C PRO A 192 2.68 -2.29 -13.66
N TRP A 193 1.86 -3.15 -13.09
CA TRP A 193 1.89 -3.47 -11.67
C TRP A 193 3.30 -3.83 -11.17
N GLY A 194 3.60 -3.47 -9.91
CA GLY A 194 4.91 -3.66 -9.28
C GLY A 194 5.98 -2.64 -9.68
N VAL A 195 5.68 -1.71 -10.58
CA VAL A 195 6.58 -0.59 -10.91
C VAL A 195 6.27 0.66 -10.07
N THR A 196 4.99 0.89 -9.78
CA THR A 196 4.47 2.03 -9.02
C THR A 196 3.22 1.62 -8.26
N ASP A 197 2.95 2.29 -7.15
CA ASP A 197 1.70 2.17 -6.40
C ASP A 197 0.68 3.25 -6.77
N ASN A 198 0.99 4.10 -7.76
CA ASN A 198 0.17 5.21 -8.26
C ASN A 198 -0.13 6.31 -7.23
N PHE A 199 0.56 6.32 -6.08
CA PHE A 199 0.54 7.43 -5.13
C PHE A 199 1.73 8.36 -5.38
N PHE A 200 1.47 9.65 -5.27
CA PHE A 200 2.46 10.70 -5.55
C PHE A 200 2.25 11.87 -4.58
N TRP A 201 3.33 12.61 -4.33
CA TRP A 201 3.26 13.86 -3.57
C TRP A 201 2.44 14.92 -4.29
N CYS A 202 2.65 15.09 -5.59
CA CYS A 202 1.76 15.93 -6.38
C CYS A 202 1.79 15.57 -7.86
N HIS A 203 0.79 16.05 -8.59
CA HIS A 203 0.76 16.02 -10.04
C HIS A 203 0.88 17.44 -10.61
N TYR A 204 1.69 17.61 -11.64
CA TYR A 204 1.90 18.90 -12.28
C TYR A 204 1.71 18.78 -13.80
N ALA A 205 0.72 19.52 -14.32
CA ALA A 205 0.49 19.67 -15.75
C ALA A 205 1.07 21.00 -16.24
N ALA A 206 1.64 21.00 -17.45
CA ALA A 206 2.23 22.18 -18.05
C ALA A 206 1.20 23.31 -18.21
N GLY A 207 1.64 24.53 -17.89
CA GLY A 207 0.82 25.73 -17.98
C GLY A 207 -0.07 26.00 -16.76
N VAL A 208 -0.17 25.07 -15.80
CA VAL A 208 -0.91 25.28 -14.55
C VAL A 208 -0.17 26.25 -13.63
N SER A 209 -0.90 27.21 -13.04
CA SER A 209 -0.41 28.11 -12.00
C SER A 209 -0.70 27.55 -10.61
N GLY A 210 0.22 27.75 -9.65
CA GLY A 210 0.05 27.30 -8.26
C GLY A 210 0.43 25.83 -8.10
N THR A 211 1.71 25.58 -7.84
CA THR A 211 2.16 24.22 -7.50
C THR A 211 1.77 23.88 -6.07
N TYR A 212 1.39 22.62 -5.85
CA TYR A 212 1.28 22.08 -4.50
C TYR A 212 2.57 22.39 -3.71
N PRO A 213 2.48 22.99 -2.51
CA PRO A 213 3.65 23.45 -1.79
C PRO A 213 4.49 22.28 -1.25
N ILE A 214 5.59 21.96 -1.93
CA ILE A 214 6.56 20.97 -1.46
C ILE A 214 7.54 21.66 -0.51
N ARG A 215 7.29 21.57 0.80
CA ARG A 215 8.17 22.17 1.81
C ARG A 215 9.21 21.16 2.27
N ILE A 216 10.48 21.57 2.20
CA ILE A 216 11.64 20.76 2.59
C ILE A 216 12.51 21.60 3.52
N ASP A 217 12.82 21.04 4.68
CA ASP A 217 13.69 21.64 5.67
C ASP A 217 15.00 20.87 5.82
N PHE A 218 16.06 21.61 6.17
CA PHE A 218 17.42 21.10 6.41
C PHE A 218 17.84 21.38 7.86
N PRO A 219 17.19 20.76 8.86
CA PRO A 219 17.44 21.05 10.26
C PRO A 219 18.90 20.82 10.63
N ASP A 220 19.51 21.81 11.28
CA ASP A 220 20.92 21.79 11.73
C ASP A 220 21.94 21.51 10.62
N PHE A 221 21.67 21.98 9.40
CA PHE A 221 22.66 21.96 8.31
C PHE A 221 23.97 22.64 8.74
N ASP A 222 25.10 21.97 8.50
CA ASP A 222 26.43 22.42 8.90
C ASP A 222 27.21 23.00 7.72
N GLU A 223 27.13 24.32 7.56
CA GLU A 223 27.84 25.08 6.50
C GLU A 223 29.36 25.00 6.62
N ARG A 224 29.91 24.54 7.75
CA ARG A 224 31.37 24.33 7.92
C ARG A 224 31.87 23.13 7.13
N VAL A 225 30.97 22.19 6.82
CA VAL A 225 31.30 20.92 6.13
C VAL A 225 30.95 20.98 4.64
N SER A 226 29.83 21.62 4.28
CA SER A 226 29.40 21.78 2.89
C SER A 226 28.71 23.12 2.70
N ASP A 227 28.93 23.77 1.56
CA ASP A 227 28.26 25.02 1.17
C ASP A 227 26.94 24.77 0.38
N HIS A 228 26.51 23.52 0.26
CA HIS A 228 25.29 23.13 -0.43
C HIS A 228 24.68 21.83 0.12
N VAL A 229 23.42 21.58 -0.23
CA VAL A 229 22.72 20.31 -0.04
C VAL A 229 22.50 19.63 -1.40
N LYS A 230 22.60 18.30 -1.45
CA LYS A 230 22.28 17.51 -2.65
C LYS A 230 20.81 17.09 -2.59
N LEU A 231 20.10 17.26 -3.71
CA LEU A 231 18.69 16.90 -3.88
C LEU A 231 18.57 15.91 -5.04
N THR A 232 17.85 14.83 -4.84
CA THR A 232 17.47 13.88 -5.90
C THR A 232 15.95 13.76 -5.91
N PHE A 233 15.31 14.22 -6.98
CA PHE A 233 13.86 14.17 -7.16
C PHE A 233 13.48 12.97 -8.03
N ARG A 234 12.60 12.11 -7.52
CA ARG A 234 11.96 11.04 -8.28
C ARG A 234 10.69 11.56 -8.93
N ILE A 235 10.64 11.48 -10.25
CA ILE A 235 9.57 12.05 -11.05
C ILE A 235 9.08 11.01 -12.05
N LEU A 236 7.77 10.84 -12.14
CA LEU A 236 7.12 10.05 -13.18
C LEU A 236 6.77 10.96 -14.37
N GLY A 237 7.26 10.64 -15.56
CA GLY A 237 6.73 11.14 -16.82
C GLY A 237 5.31 10.64 -17.03
N PHE A 238 4.30 11.52 -16.97
CA PHE A 238 2.91 11.09 -16.99
C PHE A 238 2.31 11.11 -18.40
N SER A 239 2.46 12.19 -19.16
CA SER A 239 2.00 12.26 -20.57
C SER A 239 2.99 11.62 -21.55
N ASP A 240 2.53 11.09 -22.67
CA ASP A 240 3.43 10.77 -23.80
C ASP A 240 2.73 11.19 -25.10
N VAL A 241 3.17 12.32 -25.67
CA VAL A 241 2.59 12.89 -26.89
C VAL A 241 3.42 12.47 -28.10
N PRO A 242 2.84 11.75 -29.08
CA PRO A 242 3.55 11.37 -30.29
C PRO A 242 4.17 12.57 -31.01
N GLY A 243 5.45 12.47 -31.35
CA GLY A 243 6.19 13.51 -32.08
C GLY A 243 6.72 14.67 -31.25
N LEU A 244 6.37 14.77 -29.96
CA LEU A 244 6.93 15.77 -29.05
C LEU A 244 8.25 15.25 -28.46
N ARG A 245 9.39 15.90 -28.75
CA ARG A 245 10.72 15.55 -28.22
C ARG A 245 11.47 16.80 -27.71
N PRO A 246 12.07 16.77 -26.49
CA PRO A 246 11.84 15.75 -25.46
C PRO A 246 10.34 15.64 -25.14
N ALA A 247 9.85 14.53 -24.61
CA ALA A 247 8.43 14.37 -24.26
C ALA A 247 8.08 15.25 -23.06
N HIS A 248 9.02 15.37 -22.12
CA HIS A 248 8.89 16.13 -20.89
C HIS A 248 9.98 17.18 -20.77
N LYS A 249 9.62 18.41 -20.38
CA LYS A 249 10.59 19.45 -20.07
C LYS A 249 10.03 20.41 -19.02
N PHE A 250 10.65 20.43 -17.85
CA PHE A 250 10.24 21.23 -16.70
C PHE A 250 11.46 21.85 -16.01
N SER A 251 11.24 22.83 -15.14
CA SER A 251 12.27 23.32 -14.24
C SER A 251 11.80 23.34 -12.79
N LEU A 252 12.77 23.36 -11.89
CA LEU A 252 12.54 23.47 -10.45
C LEU A 252 13.04 24.82 -9.95
N GLN A 253 12.29 25.40 -9.02
CA GLN A 253 12.70 26.58 -8.27
C GLN A 253 12.58 26.31 -6.78
N TYR A 254 13.53 26.82 -5.99
CA TYR A 254 13.38 26.97 -4.56
C TYR A 254 12.96 28.41 -4.27
N GLY A 255 11.73 28.58 -3.81
CA GLY A 255 11.07 29.89 -3.82
C GLY A 255 9.66 29.84 -3.23
N ASP A 256 8.95 30.96 -3.32
CA ASP A 256 7.50 31.01 -3.15
C ASP A 256 6.90 31.63 -4.42
N ASP A 257 5.98 30.93 -5.09
CA ASP A 257 5.35 31.40 -6.31
C ASP A 257 4.12 32.30 -6.07
N GLU A 258 3.57 32.30 -4.85
CA GLU A 258 2.47 33.19 -4.46
C GLU A 258 2.96 34.57 -4.03
N ASP A 259 4.19 34.68 -3.51
CA ASP A 259 4.83 35.96 -3.20
C ASP A 259 5.82 36.37 -4.31
N PRO A 260 5.50 37.39 -5.13
CA PRO A 260 6.39 37.89 -6.17
C PRO A 260 7.73 38.43 -5.64
N LYS A 261 7.81 38.79 -4.36
CA LYS A 261 9.02 39.31 -3.71
C LYS A 261 9.86 38.21 -3.08
N SER A 262 9.37 36.97 -3.03
CA SER A 262 10.14 35.86 -2.45
C SER A 262 11.43 35.64 -3.24
N PRO A 263 12.61 35.56 -2.59
CA PRO A 263 13.85 35.25 -3.27
C PRO A 263 13.77 33.85 -3.88
N ARG A 264 14.09 33.75 -5.18
CA ARG A 264 14.03 32.49 -5.92
C ARG A 264 15.42 32.04 -6.31
N TYR A 265 15.67 30.76 -6.13
CA TYR A 265 16.84 30.09 -6.68
C TYR A 265 16.39 29.10 -7.75
N ASP A 266 17.03 29.17 -8.91
CA ASP A 266 16.80 28.23 -10.00
C ASP A 266 17.57 26.94 -9.70
N LEU A 267 16.83 25.84 -9.49
CA LEU A 267 17.41 24.52 -9.28
C LEU A 267 17.75 23.82 -10.59
N GLY A 268 17.43 24.44 -11.73
CA GLY A 268 17.71 23.96 -13.07
C GLY A 268 16.50 23.34 -13.76
N ALA A 269 16.70 22.99 -15.02
CA ALA A 269 15.73 22.32 -15.85
C ALA A 269 16.10 20.85 -16.06
N PHE A 270 15.08 20.01 -16.24
CA PHE A 270 15.22 18.61 -16.59
C PHE A 270 14.33 18.27 -17.78
N GLN A 271 14.76 17.28 -18.56
CA GLN A 271 14.04 16.79 -19.71
C GLN A 271 14.30 15.30 -19.91
N PHE A 272 13.28 14.60 -20.36
CA PHE A 272 13.33 13.16 -20.65
C PHE A 272 12.19 12.79 -21.61
N ASP A 273 12.26 11.59 -22.17
CA ASP A 273 11.28 11.04 -23.10
C ASP A 273 10.50 9.90 -22.45
N HIS A 274 9.33 9.55 -22.98
CA HIS A 274 8.51 8.42 -22.54
C HIS A 274 7.93 8.53 -21.13
N ARG A 275 6.89 7.74 -20.92
CA ARG A 275 6.31 7.50 -19.61
C ARG A 275 7.18 6.54 -18.81
N GLY A 276 7.49 6.91 -17.57
CA GLY A 276 8.39 6.16 -16.71
C GLY A 276 8.98 7.02 -15.59
N TYR A 277 9.71 6.39 -14.67
CA TYR A 277 10.39 7.09 -13.60
C TYR A 277 11.75 7.65 -14.04
N TYR A 278 12.04 8.86 -13.57
CA TYR A 278 13.27 9.59 -13.81
C TYR A 278 13.76 10.23 -12.50
N ASP A 279 15.06 10.15 -12.28
CA ASP A 279 15.71 10.80 -11.15
C ASP A 279 16.40 12.08 -11.65
N TYR A 280 16.04 13.23 -11.08
CA TYR A 280 16.70 14.50 -11.34
C TYR A 280 17.55 14.92 -10.14
N GLU A 281 18.87 15.04 -10.36
CA GLU A 281 19.80 15.48 -9.34
C GLU A 281 20.17 16.96 -9.51
N THR A 282 20.18 17.69 -8.39
CA THR A 282 20.61 19.10 -8.34
C THR A 282 21.17 19.44 -6.96
N THR A 283 21.67 20.66 -6.80
CA THR A 283 22.16 21.16 -5.51
C THR A 283 21.52 22.50 -5.17
N LEU A 284 21.27 22.70 -3.88
CA LEU A 284 20.80 23.97 -3.33
C LEU A 284 21.91 24.57 -2.45
N PRO A 285 22.53 25.69 -2.85
CA PRO A 285 23.55 26.34 -2.05
C PRO A 285 23.00 26.87 -0.72
N ALA A 286 23.78 26.71 0.34
CA ALA A 286 23.49 27.12 1.71
C ALA A 286 22.95 28.55 1.80
N LYS A 287 23.60 29.47 1.08
CA LYS A 287 23.25 30.89 1.06
C LYS A 287 21.83 31.19 0.56
N PHE A 288 21.12 30.25 -0.07
CA PHE A 288 19.74 30.40 -0.52
C PHE A 288 18.71 29.71 0.38
N ILE A 289 19.13 28.86 1.33
CA ILE A 289 18.22 28.19 2.26
C ILE A 289 17.60 29.25 3.18
N ARG A 290 16.27 29.33 3.19
CA ARG A 290 15.50 30.31 3.98
C ARG A 290 14.26 29.65 4.55
N PHE A 291 13.77 30.19 5.66
CA PHE A 291 12.54 29.72 6.30
C PHE A 291 11.34 29.85 5.35
N ARG A 292 10.45 28.85 5.36
CA ARG A 292 9.18 28.78 4.59
C ARG A 292 9.27 28.73 3.06
N GLN A 293 10.45 28.59 2.47
CA GLN A 293 10.58 28.38 1.03
C GLN A 293 10.07 26.98 0.63
N ARG A 294 9.58 26.84 -0.60
CA ARG A 294 9.08 25.58 -1.18
C ARG A 294 9.79 25.23 -2.48
N ILE A 295 9.73 23.97 -2.85
CA ILE A 295 10.05 23.51 -4.20
C ILE A 295 8.84 23.75 -5.10
N VAL A 296 9.10 24.38 -6.25
CA VAL A 296 8.09 24.77 -7.22
C VAL A 296 8.50 24.23 -8.58
N PHE A 297 7.64 23.38 -9.16
CA PHE A 297 7.73 23.03 -10.58
C PHE A 297 7.30 24.19 -11.45
N LYS A 298 8.01 24.42 -12.55
CA LYS A 298 7.70 25.45 -13.54
C LYS A 298 7.66 24.86 -14.93
N THR A 299 6.75 25.41 -15.73
CA THR A 299 6.66 25.15 -17.16
C THR A 299 7.57 26.12 -17.91
N PRO A 300 8.56 25.63 -18.66
CA PRO A 300 9.36 26.46 -19.56
C PRO A 300 8.46 27.18 -20.59
N PRO A 301 8.81 28.41 -21.03
CA PRO A 301 7.99 29.17 -21.97
C PRO A 301 7.67 28.42 -23.28
N ASP A 302 8.62 27.61 -23.77
CA ASP A 302 8.46 26.78 -24.97
C ASP A 302 7.51 25.58 -24.78
N ARG A 303 7.00 25.38 -23.56
CA ARG A 303 6.08 24.30 -23.17
C ARG A 303 4.70 24.76 -22.72
N ALA A 304 4.46 26.06 -22.67
CA ALA A 304 3.21 26.62 -22.10
C ALA A 304 1.93 26.14 -22.81
N ASN A 305 2.00 25.75 -24.09
CA ASN A 305 0.86 25.37 -24.91
C ASN A 305 0.91 23.91 -25.40
N VAL A 306 1.62 23.04 -24.68
CA VAL A 306 1.77 21.63 -25.04
C VAL A 306 1.22 20.75 -23.91
N THR A 307 0.57 19.64 -24.28
CA THR A 307 0.16 18.62 -23.30
C THR A 307 1.41 17.91 -22.76
N ASP A 308 1.89 18.36 -21.61
CA ASP A 308 3.04 17.78 -20.91
C ASP A 308 2.70 17.71 -19.41
N ALA A 309 2.83 16.56 -18.78
CA ALA A 309 2.49 16.37 -17.38
C ALA A 309 3.43 15.36 -16.69
N ILE A 310 3.68 15.60 -15.41
CA ILE A 310 4.50 14.76 -14.53
C ILE A 310 3.79 14.51 -13.19
N SER A 311 4.16 13.42 -12.53
CA SER A 311 3.86 13.23 -11.10
C SER A 311 5.16 13.22 -10.32
N PHE A 312 5.23 13.97 -9.23
CA PHE A 312 6.37 14.00 -8.31
C PHE A 312 6.12 13.00 -7.19
N ASP A 313 7.03 12.04 -7.06
CA ASP A 313 6.92 10.91 -6.14
C ASP A 313 7.58 11.29 -4.79
N TRP A 314 8.91 11.28 -4.76
CA TRP A 314 9.68 11.61 -3.56
C TRP A 314 10.93 12.43 -3.85
N VAL A 315 11.47 13.05 -2.81
CA VAL A 315 12.78 13.71 -2.85
C VAL A 315 13.69 13.13 -1.78
N ARG A 316 14.91 12.81 -2.18
CA ARG A 316 16.01 12.45 -1.29
C ARG A 316 16.90 13.66 -1.10
N VAL A 317 17.19 13.99 0.15
CA VAL A 317 18.09 15.09 0.51
C VAL A 317 19.30 14.55 1.25
N VAL A 318 20.49 15.02 0.85
CA VAL A 318 21.76 14.65 1.46
C VAL A 318 22.52 15.92 1.85
N TYR A 319 22.85 16.05 3.14
CA TYR A 319 23.55 17.20 3.67
C TYR A 319 24.28 16.86 4.99
N PRO A 320 25.37 17.56 5.33
CA PRO A 320 25.99 17.42 6.64
C PRO A 320 25.09 18.06 7.70
N ARG A 321 24.66 17.26 8.68
CA ARG A 321 23.86 17.71 9.81
C ARG A 321 24.69 17.70 11.07
N ARG A 322 24.61 18.77 11.87
CA ARG A 322 25.30 18.80 13.17
C ARG A 322 24.81 17.66 14.05
N LEU A 323 25.75 16.94 14.65
CA LEU A 323 25.45 15.89 15.62
C LEU A 323 25.14 16.52 16.98
N ASP A 324 23.94 17.07 17.08
CA ASP A 324 23.44 17.77 18.25
C ASP A 324 21.95 17.44 18.43
N ALA A 325 21.62 16.79 19.55
CA ALA A 325 20.24 16.42 19.80
C ALA A 325 19.34 17.65 20.04
N GLY A 326 19.90 18.82 20.35
CA GLY A 326 19.16 20.07 20.49
C GLY A 326 18.02 20.01 21.51
N LYS A 327 18.17 19.18 22.56
CA LYS A 327 17.14 18.86 23.55
C LYS A 327 15.84 18.34 22.93
N ARG A 328 15.90 17.63 21.80
CA ARG A 328 14.72 17.00 21.16
C ARG A 328 14.29 15.75 21.90
N ASN A 329 13.00 15.43 21.79
CA ASN A 329 12.42 14.20 22.32
C ASN A 329 12.81 12.97 21.51
N TRP A 330 13.09 13.17 20.21
CA TRP A 330 13.46 12.15 19.25
C TRP A 330 14.53 12.73 18.31
N PHE A 331 15.62 12.00 18.12
CA PHE A 331 16.70 12.41 17.22
C PHE A 331 17.40 11.19 16.63
N VAL A 332 17.28 11.02 15.31
CA VAL A 332 17.93 9.96 14.56
C VAL A 332 19.23 10.49 13.96
N PHE A 333 20.30 9.71 14.08
CA PHE A 333 21.62 9.99 13.50
C PHE A 333 22.29 8.69 13.07
N ASN A 334 23.44 8.76 12.41
CA ASN A 334 24.12 7.56 11.92
C ASN A 334 25.65 7.65 12.05
N SER A 335 26.33 6.52 11.82
CA SER A 335 27.80 6.42 11.95
C SER A 335 28.60 7.03 10.79
N ASN A 336 27.97 7.51 9.72
CA ASN A 336 28.65 8.22 8.62
C ASN A 336 28.96 9.67 9.03
N ILE A 337 29.83 9.81 10.04
CA ILE A 337 30.26 11.09 10.57
C ILE A 337 31.13 11.83 9.54
N CYS A 338 31.07 13.16 9.52
CA CYS A 338 31.85 14.02 8.63
C CYS A 338 33.30 14.18 9.10
N ARG A 339 33.94 13.09 9.52
CA ARG A 339 35.32 13.03 10.00
C ARG A 339 35.89 11.64 9.75
N GLU A 340 37.16 11.56 9.41
CA GLU A 340 37.85 10.27 9.27
C GLU A 340 37.94 9.56 10.63
N ALA A 341 37.42 8.34 10.69
CA ALA A 341 37.52 7.45 11.83
C ALA A 341 37.57 6.00 11.32
N ARG A 342 38.33 5.14 12.00
CA ARG A 342 38.45 3.71 11.65
C ARG A 342 37.55 2.90 12.57
N PRO A 343 36.57 2.15 12.05
CA PRO A 343 35.75 1.28 12.89
C PRO A 343 36.54 0.17 13.60
N PRO A 344 36.13 -0.24 14.82
CA PRO A 344 35.11 0.41 15.63
C PRO A 344 35.63 1.73 16.24
N PHE A 345 34.76 2.73 16.34
CA PHE A 345 35.10 4.01 16.97
C PHE A 345 33.93 4.56 17.77
N ARG A 346 34.23 5.35 18.79
CA ARG A 346 33.23 5.97 19.67
C ARG A 346 33.10 7.45 19.44
N PHE A 347 31.86 7.93 19.48
CA PHE A 347 31.53 9.34 19.35
C PHE A 347 30.30 9.65 20.21
N ALA A 348 30.07 10.93 20.51
CA ALA A 348 29.04 11.35 21.44
C ALA A 348 27.97 12.20 20.75
N VAL A 349 26.69 11.87 21.00
CA VAL A 349 25.57 12.80 20.76
C VAL A 349 25.38 13.67 22.00
N ARG A 350 25.28 14.99 21.81
CA ARG A 350 25.26 15.99 22.89
C ARG A 350 23.91 16.71 22.97
N ASN A 351 23.76 17.56 24.00
CA ASN A 351 22.56 18.34 24.29
C ASN A 351 21.29 17.50 24.40
N ILE A 352 21.40 16.34 25.03
CA ILE A 352 20.29 15.40 25.24
C ILE A 352 19.36 15.87 26.37
N LYS A 353 18.09 15.46 26.38
CA LYS A 353 17.20 15.66 27.53
C LYS A 353 17.58 14.71 28.67
N LYS A 354 17.18 15.04 29.89
CA LYS A 354 17.29 14.13 31.04
C LYS A 354 16.49 12.85 30.77
N GLY A 355 17.02 11.70 31.16
CA GLY A 355 16.41 10.39 30.89
C GLY A 355 16.50 9.93 29.44
N SER A 356 17.22 10.65 28.57
CA SER A 356 17.43 10.19 27.19
C SER A 356 18.25 8.92 27.12
N ARG A 357 17.94 8.09 26.12
CA ARG A 357 18.61 6.82 25.80
C ARG A 357 18.83 6.77 24.29
N VAL A 358 19.89 6.10 23.84
CA VAL A 358 20.13 5.87 22.41
C VAL A 358 19.97 4.39 22.09
N PHE A 359 19.04 4.07 21.20
CA PHE A 359 18.75 2.73 20.73
C PHE A 359 19.49 2.46 19.42
N CYS A 360 20.07 1.26 19.31
CA CYS A 360 20.70 0.75 18.11
C CYS A 360 20.16 -0.66 17.79
N PRO A 361 19.04 -0.78 17.05
CA PRO A 361 18.39 -2.07 16.80
C PRO A 361 19.28 -3.08 16.06
N SER A 362 20.06 -2.62 15.08
CA SER A 362 20.94 -3.50 14.28
C SER A 362 22.02 -4.18 15.12
N GLN A 363 22.53 -3.48 16.14
CA GLN A 363 23.51 -4.03 17.10
C GLN A 363 22.84 -4.68 18.31
N GLY A 364 21.54 -4.45 18.55
CA GLY A 364 20.85 -4.88 19.76
C GLY A 364 21.40 -4.20 21.02
N VAL A 365 21.75 -2.91 20.95
CA VAL A 365 22.32 -2.17 22.09
C VAL A 365 21.49 -0.93 22.45
N ILE A 366 21.36 -0.65 23.74
CA ILE A 366 20.93 0.65 24.28
C ILE A 366 22.11 1.31 24.98
N TYR A 367 22.41 2.55 24.59
CA TYR A 367 23.42 3.37 25.24
C TYR A 367 22.77 4.34 26.22
N LEU A 368 23.27 4.33 27.45
CA LEU A 368 22.89 5.23 28.53
C LEU A 368 23.98 6.28 28.77
N PRO A 369 23.64 7.45 29.34
CA PRO A 369 24.65 8.42 29.76
C PRO A 369 25.52 7.82 30.88
N ALA A 370 26.84 8.03 30.79
CA ALA A 370 27.78 7.54 31.79
C ALA A 370 27.79 8.39 33.07
N ASP A 371 27.92 9.72 32.94
CA ASP A 371 28.11 10.62 34.10
C ASP A 371 27.24 11.90 34.05
N GLU A 372 27.19 12.64 32.92
CA GLU A 372 26.70 14.04 32.94
C GLU A 372 25.26 14.32 32.45
N GLU A 373 24.45 13.34 32.04
CA GLU A 373 23.12 13.55 31.38
C GLU A 373 23.10 14.64 30.27
N ARG A 374 24.27 15.04 29.75
CA ARG A 374 24.45 16.06 28.71
C ARG A 374 24.80 15.44 27.36
N LYS A 375 25.36 14.23 27.38
CA LYS A 375 25.77 13.48 26.19
C LYS A 375 25.66 11.97 26.42
N ILE A 376 25.51 11.22 25.33
CA ILE A 376 25.59 9.75 25.30
C ILE A 376 26.66 9.37 24.29
N VAL A 377 27.58 8.50 24.69
CA VAL A 377 28.63 7.95 23.83
C VAL A 377 28.12 6.64 23.23
N VAL A 378 28.23 6.52 21.90
CA VAL A 378 27.87 5.33 21.13
C VAL A 378 29.10 4.76 20.41
N GLU A 379 29.01 3.52 19.94
CA GLU A 379 30.09 2.84 19.23
C GLU A 379 29.63 2.48 17.81
N ALA A 380 30.32 3.02 16.80
CA ALA A 380 30.13 2.65 15.41
C ALA A 380 30.98 1.45 15.05
N HIS A 381 30.43 0.54 14.24
CA HIS A 381 31.12 -0.63 13.71
C HIS A 381 31.44 -0.42 12.21
N ASP A 382 31.95 -1.47 11.55
CA ASP A 382 32.34 -1.48 10.14
C ASP A 382 31.19 -1.17 9.17
N ARG A 383 29.96 -1.53 9.55
CA ARG A 383 28.74 -1.21 8.79
C ARG A 383 28.16 0.14 9.22
N GLN A 384 27.66 0.91 8.24
CA GLN A 384 26.90 2.11 8.54
C GLN A 384 25.71 1.76 9.44
N THR A 385 25.61 2.44 10.56
CA THR A 385 24.68 2.13 11.65
C THR A 385 23.82 3.34 11.94
N THR A 386 22.51 3.13 12.09
CA THR A 386 21.55 4.16 12.50
C THR A 386 21.29 4.06 14.01
N PHE A 387 21.26 5.20 14.67
CA PHE A 387 21.01 5.35 16.09
C PHE A 387 19.79 6.23 16.31
N SER A 388 18.95 5.86 17.27
CA SER A 388 17.73 6.59 17.63
C SER A 388 17.82 7.06 19.08
N LEU A 389 18.02 8.37 19.29
CA LEU A 389 17.91 8.98 20.60
C LEU A 389 16.43 9.26 20.91
N ALA A 390 15.99 8.85 22.09
CA ALA A 390 14.65 9.15 22.60
C ALA A 390 14.73 9.61 24.06
N SER A 391 13.92 10.61 24.43
CA SER A 391 13.61 10.95 25.84
C SER A 391 12.26 10.35 26.23
N GLU A 392 11.93 10.34 27.54
CA GLU A 392 10.62 9.87 28.02
C GLU A 392 9.42 10.55 27.34
N GLU A 393 9.50 11.86 27.05
CA GLU A 393 8.44 12.60 26.34
C GLU A 393 8.34 12.28 24.84
N GLY A 394 9.26 11.48 24.30
CA GLY A 394 9.28 11.06 22.89
C GLY A 394 8.78 9.64 22.66
N ILE A 395 8.32 8.97 23.72
CA ILE A 395 7.82 7.60 23.66
C ILE A 395 6.38 7.62 23.15
N LEU A 396 6.10 6.78 22.15
CA LEU A 396 4.79 6.63 21.54
C LEU A 396 4.02 5.44 22.15
N SER A 397 2.69 5.52 22.05
CA SER A 397 1.79 4.40 22.28
C SER A 397 1.43 3.75 20.95
N VAL A 398 1.19 2.44 20.98
CA VAL A 398 0.79 1.67 19.79
C VAL A 398 -0.63 2.00 19.34
N ASN A 399 -0.95 1.73 18.07
CA ASN A 399 -2.29 2.02 17.53
C ASN A 399 -3.31 0.96 17.93
N SER A 400 -2.92 -0.33 17.96
CA SER A 400 -3.80 -1.42 18.38
C SER A 400 -3.03 -2.56 19.05
N LEU A 401 -3.72 -3.29 19.93
CA LEU A 401 -3.30 -4.53 20.56
C LEU A 401 -4.42 -5.55 20.43
N GLU A 402 -4.20 -6.63 19.71
CA GLU A 402 -5.20 -7.67 19.49
C GLU A 402 -4.64 -9.04 19.88
N LEU A 403 -5.25 -9.71 20.87
CA LEU A 403 -4.93 -11.11 21.15
C LEU A 403 -5.45 -11.99 20.02
N LYS A 404 -4.56 -12.76 19.44
CA LYS A 404 -4.84 -13.71 18.37
C LYS A 404 -4.46 -15.12 18.79
N LYS A 405 -5.19 -16.08 18.22
CA LYS A 405 -4.85 -17.49 18.27
C LYS A 405 -4.38 -17.91 16.88
N ARG A 406 -3.28 -18.65 16.82
CA ARG A 406 -2.75 -19.13 15.54
C ARG A 406 -3.79 -20.04 14.87
N CYS A 407 -4.20 -19.64 13.68
CA CYS A 407 -5.14 -20.38 12.86
C CYS A 407 -4.43 -21.51 12.09
N ALA A 408 -4.99 -22.72 12.12
CA ALA A 408 -4.49 -23.84 11.32
C ALA A 408 -5.10 -23.78 9.91
N LEU A 409 -4.61 -22.87 9.06
CA LEU A 409 -5.22 -22.58 7.75
C LEU A 409 -5.45 -23.83 6.89
N ALA A 410 -4.48 -24.77 6.90
CA ALA A 410 -4.54 -26.02 6.14
C ALA A 410 -5.79 -26.89 6.42
N SER A 411 -6.34 -26.81 7.63
CA SER A 411 -7.51 -27.60 8.04
C SER A 411 -8.73 -26.74 8.38
N THR A 412 -8.64 -25.42 8.20
CA THR A 412 -9.72 -24.48 8.57
C THR A 412 -10.96 -24.68 7.71
N VAL A 413 -10.80 -25.09 6.45
CA VAL A 413 -11.90 -25.39 5.53
C VAL A 413 -12.18 -26.88 5.54
N SER A 414 -13.14 -27.30 6.37
CA SER A 414 -13.53 -28.72 6.48
C SER A 414 -14.08 -29.27 5.16
N SER A 415 -13.96 -30.59 4.93
CA SER A 415 -14.50 -31.28 3.75
C SER A 415 -16.02 -31.21 3.60
N ALA A 416 -16.75 -30.87 4.67
CA ALA A 416 -18.20 -30.68 4.62
C ALA A 416 -18.61 -29.26 4.19
N ALA A 417 -17.68 -28.30 4.17
CA ALA A 417 -17.97 -26.91 3.85
C ALA A 417 -18.34 -26.75 2.37
N GLN A 418 -19.41 -26.00 2.12
CA GLN A 418 -19.89 -25.65 0.79
C GLN A 418 -19.77 -24.15 0.52
N VAL A 419 -19.61 -23.35 1.58
CA VAL A 419 -19.38 -21.91 1.50
C VAL A 419 -18.05 -21.61 2.19
N LEU A 420 -17.12 -20.98 1.48
CA LEU A 420 -15.95 -20.33 2.06
C LEU A 420 -16.29 -18.85 2.27
N LEU A 421 -16.48 -18.44 3.52
CA LEU A 421 -16.74 -17.07 3.89
C LEU A 421 -15.46 -16.46 4.45
N ILE A 422 -14.88 -15.49 3.75
CA ILE A 422 -13.71 -14.74 4.22
C ILE A 422 -14.18 -13.38 4.65
N TYR A 423 -13.86 -12.97 5.87
CA TYR A 423 -14.44 -11.77 6.45
C TYR A 423 -13.45 -10.87 7.15
N ASP A 424 -13.88 -9.62 7.23
CA ASP A 424 -13.24 -8.59 8.01
C ASP A 424 -13.55 -8.73 9.53
N PRO A 425 -12.55 -8.87 10.42
CA PRO A 425 -12.79 -9.25 11.83
C PRO A 425 -13.59 -8.26 12.67
N GLU A 426 -13.66 -6.98 12.29
CA GLU A 426 -14.56 -6.03 12.96
C GLU A 426 -16.05 -6.35 12.69
N LEU A 427 -16.34 -7.26 11.75
CA LEU A 427 -17.68 -7.73 11.40
C LEU A 427 -17.98 -9.14 11.92
N THR A 428 -17.21 -9.64 12.90
CA THR A 428 -17.36 -10.99 13.45
C THR A 428 -18.82 -11.32 13.84
N ASP A 429 -19.50 -10.44 14.57
CA ASP A 429 -20.86 -10.70 15.06
C ASP A 429 -21.91 -10.93 13.94
N PRO A 430 -22.07 -10.03 12.95
CA PRO A 430 -22.96 -10.28 11.82
C PRO A 430 -22.55 -11.48 10.97
N VAL A 431 -21.24 -11.73 10.81
CA VAL A 431 -20.73 -12.91 10.10
C VAL A 431 -21.15 -14.21 10.78
N LEU A 432 -21.04 -14.29 12.12
CA LEU A 432 -21.47 -15.47 12.86
C LEU A 432 -22.98 -15.70 12.76
N ARG A 433 -23.78 -14.63 12.71
CA ARG A 433 -25.24 -14.73 12.47
C ARG A 433 -25.55 -15.22 11.06
N TYR A 434 -24.88 -14.66 10.05
CA TYR A 434 -25.02 -15.10 8.65
C TYR A 434 -24.63 -16.57 8.49
N LYS A 435 -23.49 -16.98 9.07
CA LYS A 435 -23.04 -18.37 9.09
C LYS A 435 -24.09 -19.29 9.71
N LYS A 436 -24.66 -18.92 10.86
CA LYS A 436 -25.68 -19.73 11.54
C LYS A 436 -26.93 -19.92 10.67
N LEU A 437 -27.38 -18.86 9.97
CA LEU A 437 -28.50 -18.92 9.03
C LEU A 437 -28.23 -19.89 7.88
N LYS A 438 -27.07 -19.78 7.23
CA LYS A 438 -26.71 -20.67 6.12
C LYS A 438 -26.53 -22.12 6.56
N ASP A 439 -25.92 -22.34 7.73
CA ASP A 439 -25.79 -23.67 8.31
C ASP A 439 -27.16 -24.32 8.60
N SER A 440 -28.20 -23.54 8.96
CA SER A 440 -29.58 -24.06 9.12
C SER A 440 -30.27 -24.39 7.80
N ASP A 441 -29.86 -23.74 6.71
CA ASP A 441 -30.39 -23.96 5.36
C ASP A 441 -29.59 -25.01 4.57
N ASN A 442 -28.91 -25.93 5.27
CA ASN A 442 -28.08 -27.00 4.71
C ASN A 442 -26.90 -26.51 3.84
N LEU A 443 -26.42 -25.28 4.04
CA LEU A 443 -25.21 -24.75 3.43
C LEU A 443 -24.12 -24.60 4.49
N ARG A 444 -23.25 -25.60 4.61
CA ARG A 444 -22.17 -25.57 5.60
C ARG A 444 -21.15 -24.48 5.29
N VAL A 445 -20.95 -23.56 6.23
CA VAL A 445 -20.02 -22.42 6.06
C VAL A 445 -18.71 -22.65 6.79
N ALA A 446 -17.57 -22.50 6.12
CA ALA A 446 -16.28 -22.26 6.75
C ALA A 446 -16.03 -20.75 6.76
N ALA A 447 -16.07 -20.13 7.95
CA ALA A 447 -15.80 -18.69 8.11
C ALA A 447 -14.33 -18.49 8.53
N VAL A 448 -13.60 -17.68 7.78
CA VAL A 448 -12.16 -17.43 7.96
C VAL A 448 -11.94 -15.93 8.11
N ASP A 449 -11.34 -15.53 9.23
CA ASP A 449 -10.89 -14.14 9.42
C ASP A 449 -9.77 -13.86 8.40
N VAL A 450 -9.94 -12.79 7.62
CA VAL A 450 -8.96 -12.41 6.60
C VAL A 450 -7.58 -12.08 7.21
N ARG A 451 -7.53 -11.56 8.44
CA ARG A 451 -6.27 -11.31 9.16
C ARG A 451 -5.54 -12.61 9.50
N ASP A 452 -6.25 -13.70 9.79
CA ASP A 452 -5.61 -15.00 10.02
C ASP A 452 -4.86 -15.48 8.78
N ILE A 453 -5.37 -15.17 7.58
CA ILE A 453 -4.69 -15.49 6.32
C ILE A 453 -3.37 -14.72 6.24
N PHE A 454 -3.41 -13.41 6.47
CA PHE A 454 -2.22 -12.55 6.37
C PHE A 454 -1.20 -12.80 7.48
N ASP A 455 -1.64 -13.01 8.72
CA ASP A 455 -0.77 -13.31 9.86
C ASP A 455 0.01 -14.62 9.62
N ASN A 456 -0.60 -15.61 8.96
CA ASN A 456 0.05 -16.89 8.67
C ASN A 456 0.89 -16.89 7.39
N MET A 457 0.50 -16.15 6.35
CA MET A 457 1.09 -16.29 5.01
C MET A 457 1.89 -15.07 4.56
N ASN A 458 1.71 -13.90 5.19
CA ASN A 458 2.28 -12.64 4.73
C ASN A 458 2.62 -11.69 5.88
N TYR A 459 3.05 -12.24 7.02
CA TYR A 459 3.53 -11.46 8.18
C TYR A 459 2.55 -10.36 8.64
N GLY A 460 1.24 -10.61 8.50
CA GLY A 460 0.16 -9.72 8.92
C GLY A 460 -0.19 -8.59 7.96
N PHE A 461 0.48 -8.49 6.80
CA PHE A 461 0.19 -7.48 5.79
C PHE A 461 -0.91 -7.93 4.83
N ALA A 462 -1.87 -7.05 4.59
CA ALA A 462 -2.93 -7.26 3.60
C ALA A 462 -2.33 -7.33 2.19
N ASP A 463 -2.75 -8.31 1.42
CA ASP A 463 -2.28 -8.56 0.05
C ASP A 463 -3.31 -9.39 -0.73
N ASP A 464 -3.73 -8.88 -1.89
CA ASP A 464 -4.73 -9.53 -2.73
C ASP A 464 -4.21 -10.85 -3.33
N VAL A 465 -2.94 -10.93 -3.71
CA VAL A 465 -2.31 -12.16 -4.19
C VAL A 465 -2.35 -13.24 -3.11
N THR A 466 -1.94 -12.94 -1.88
CA THR A 466 -1.97 -13.85 -0.73
C THR A 466 -3.38 -14.37 -0.46
N LEU A 467 -4.39 -13.49 -0.51
CA LEU A 467 -5.78 -13.88 -0.38
C LEU A 467 -6.22 -14.87 -1.48
N LYS A 468 -5.90 -14.60 -2.75
CA LYS A 468 -6.20 -15.50 -3.88
C LYS A 468 -5.50 -16.85 -3.72
N ARG A 469 -4.23 -16.85 -3.30
CA ARG A 469 -3.45 -18.07 -3.05
C ARG A 469 -4.15 -18.96 -2.00
N PHE A 470 -4.58 -18.38 -0.88
CA PHE A 470 -5.34 -19.12 0.13
C PHE A 470 -6.67 -19.67 -0.42
N ILE A 471 -7.45 -18.85 -1.12
CA ILE A 471 -8.72 -19.27 -1.73
C ILE A 471 -8.51 -20.46 -2.68
N ARG A 472 -7.48 -20.38 -3.54
CA ARG A 472 -7.13 -21.45 -4.48
C ARG A 472 -6.78 -22.75 -3.76
N TYR A 473 -6.01 -22.68 -2.67
CA TYR A 473 -5.72 -23.84 -1.82
C TYR A 473 -7.00 -24.43 -1.22
N ALA A 474 -7.84 -23.60 -0.59
CA ALA A 474 -9.06 -24.04 0.08
C ALA A 474 -10.01 -24.79 -0.88
N VAL A 475 -10.20 -24.27 -2.10
CA VAL A 475 -11.04 -24.89 -3.13
C VAL A 475 -10.41 -26.19 -3.66
N GLN A 476 -9.10 -26.24 -3.87
CA GLN A 476 -8.44 -27.45 -4.34
C GLN A 476 -8.44 -28.57 -3.29
N HIS A 477 -8.27 -28.22 -2.01
CA HIS A 477 -8.28 -29.19 -0.92
C HIS A 477 -9.70 -29.66 -0.56
N ASN A 478 -10.70 -28.80 -0.78
CA ASN A 478 -12.11 -29.15 -0.65
C ASN A 478 -12.90 -28.81 -1.93
N PRO A 479 -13.00 -29.73 -2.89
CA PRO A 479 -13.82 -29.57 -4.10
C PRO A 479 -15.33 -29.42 -3.82
N GLY A 480 -15.78 -29.60 -2.58
CA GLY A 480 -17.18 -29.39 -2.16
C GLY A 480 -17.56 -27.92 -1.97
N VAL A 481 -16.59 -26.99 -1.94
CA VAL A 481 -16.86 -25.55 -1.91
C VAL A 481 -17.54 -25.13 -3.22
N ARG A 482 -18.72 -24.53 -3.09
CA ARG A 482 -19.55 -24.04 -4.22
C ARG A 482 -19.65 -22.53 -4.27
N TYR A 483 -19.47 -21.86 -3.13
CA TYR A 483 -19.61 -20.42 -2.99
C TYR A 483 -18.44 -19.83 -2.20
N ILE A 484 -17.92 -18.71 -2.68
CA ILE A 484 -16.99 -17.84 -1.94
C ILE A 484 -17.74 -16.56 -1.60
N VAL A 485 -17.71 -16.18 -0.32
CA VAL A 485 -18.33 -14.95 0.17
C VAL A 485 -17.24 -14.08 0.78
N LEU A 486 -17.01 -12.90 0.21
CA LEU A 486 -16.15 -11.88 0.81
C LEU A 486 -17.04 -10.96 1.65
N PHE A 487 -16.90 -10.97 2.97
CA PHE A 487 -17.74 -10.20 3.88
C PHE A 487 -16.92 -9.05 4.49
N GLY A 488 -17.03 -7.87 3.89
CA GLY A 488 -16.29 -6.69 4.31
C GLY A 488 -16.03 -5.74 3.14
N ASP A 489 -15.94 -4.46 3.46
CA ASP A 489 -15.58 -3.43 2.49
C ASP A 489 -14.06 -3.30 2.29
N SER A 490 -13.67 -2.47 1.34
CA SER A 490 -12.28 -2.17 1.01
C SER A 490 -12.15 -0.75 0.46
N THR A 491 -10.92 -0.26 0.38
CA THR A 491 -10.64 1.04 -0.23
C THR A 491 -9.35 0.99 -1.03
N GLN A 492 -9.32 1.68 -2.17
CA GLN A 492 -8.07 1.99 -2.86
C GLN A 492 -7.34 3.15 -2.20
N ASP A 493 -8.02 3.97 -1.40
CA ASP A 493 -7.45 5.12 -0.71
C ASP A 493 -6.98 4.79 0.71
N TYR A 494 -6.19 3.74 0.86
CA TYR A 494 -5.61 3.35 2.15
C TYR A 494 -4.51 4.31 2.64
N ARG A 495 -4.25 5.41 1.91
CA ARG A 495 -3.25 6.44 2.24
C ARG A 495 -3.83 7.85 2.42
N LEU A 496 -5.17 8.02 2.41
CA LEU A 496 -5.85 9.31 2.59
C LEU A 496 -5.45 10.37 1.54
N ALA A 497 -5.24 9.96 0.29
CA ALA A 497 -4.93 10.85 -0.81
C ALA A 497 -6.07 11.84 -1.06
N GLN A 498 -5.72 13.10 -1.31
CA GLN A 498 -6.66 14.21 -1.48
C GLN A 498 -7.60 14.06 -2.69
N THR A 499 -7.29 13.13 -3.60
CA THR A 499 -8.09 12.83 -4.79
C THR A 499 -9.33 12.01 -4.51
N PHE A 500 -9.47 11.44 -3.30
CA PHE A 500 -10.61 10.63 -2.89
C PHE A 500 -11.43 11.33 -1.80
N ASP A 501 -12.67 10.89 -1.63
CA ASP A 501 -13.47 11.25 -0.45
C ASP A 501 -12.81 10.62 0.78
N GLN A 502 -12.28 11.45 1.68
CA GLN A 502 -11.52 10.98 2.84
C GLN A 502 -12.44 10.23 3.82
N VAL A 503 -12.16 8.93 4.02
CA VAL A 503 -12.73 8.11 5.09
C VAL A 503 -11.65 7.93 6.15
N ASP A 504 -11.88 8.43 7.37
CA ASP A 504 -10.89 8.38 8.45
C ASP A 504 -11.28 7.37 9.55
N PRO A 505 -10.42 6.36 9.86
CA PRO A 505 -9.22 5.94 9.13
C PRO A 505 -9.58 5.08 7.91
N PRO A 506 -8.74 5.07 6.85
CA PRO A 506 -9.03 4.26 5.69
C PRO A 506 -8.70 2.80 6.01
N ARG A 507 -9.66 1.91 5.76
CA ARG A 507 -9.56 0.51 6.20
C ARG A 507 -9.73 -0.44 5.04
N VAL A 508 -8.70 -1.24 4.81
CA VAL A 508 -8.77 -2.39 3.90
C VAL A 508 -9.28 -3.57 4.72
N GLY A 509 -10.61 -3.79 4.71
CA GLY A 509 -11.23 -4.92 5.41
C GLY A 509 -10.89 -6.23 4.71
N VAL A 510 -11.49 -6.46 3.55
CA VAL A 510 -11.09 -7.56 2.65
C VAL A 510 -10.51 -6.94 1.37
N PRO A 511 -9.25 -7.20 0.99
CA PRO A 511 -8.63 -6.61 -0.20
C PRO A 511 -9.47 -6.74 -1.47
N ILE A 512 -9.29 -5.77 -2.36
CA ILE A 512 -9.83 -5.76 -3.72
C ILE A 512 -8.68 -5.92 -4.71
N HIS A 513 -8.94 -6.62 -5.80
CA HIS A 513 -7.96 -6.76 -6.88
C HIS A 513 -8.28 -5.79 -8.02
N TRP A 514 -7.25 -5.17 -8.58
CA TRP A 514 -7.36 -4.28 -9.73
C TRP A 514 -6.99 -5.01 -11.02
N ILE A 515 -7.96 -5.18 -11.91
CA ILE A 515 -7.75 -5.72 -13.25
C ILE A 515 -7.32 -4.58 -14.16
N GLU A 516 -6.08 -4.66 -14.66
CA GLU A 516 -5.60 -3.78 -15.71
C GLU A 516 -6.38 -4.05 -17.01
N ASN A 517 -6.96 -3.00 -17.60
CA ASN A 517 -7.62 -3.08 -18.89
C ASN A 517 -7.43 -1.77 -19.66
N LEU A 518 -6.51 -1.79 -20.62
CA LEU A 518 -6.20 -0.63 -21.46
C LEU A 518 -7.37 -0.17 -22.35
N ALA A 519 -8.39 -1.01 -22.57
CA ALA A 519 -9.62 -0.59 -23.26
C ALA A 519 -10.46 0.39 -22.42
N THR A 520 -10.24 0.44 -21.10
CA THR A 520 -10.85 1.46 -20.22
C THR A 520 -10.04 2.76 -20.31
N ILE A 521 -10.36 3.60 -21.28
CA ILE A 521 -9.57 4.79 -21.65
C ILE A 521 -9.31 5.73 -20.47
N ARG A 522 -10.25 5.82 -19.51
CA ARG A 522 -10.21 6.73 -18.36
C ARG A 522 -9.56 6.15 -17.10
N ALA A 523 -9.87 4.90 -16.76
CA ALA A 523 -9.42 4.27 -15.52
C ALA A 523 -8.26 3.30 -15.73
N SER A 524 -8.01 2.83 -16.97
CA SER A 524 -6.99 1.82 -17.32
C SER A 524 -7.04 0.51 -16.53
N GLY A 525 -8.14 0.31 -15.80
CA GLY A 525 -8.56 -0.92 -15.16
C GLY A 525 -9.89 -0.77 -14.45
N TYR A 526 -10.24 -1.78 -13.67
CA TYR A 526 -11.41 -1.80 -12.78
C TYR A 526 -11.18 -2.82 -11.65
N VAL A 527 -11.94 -2.68 -10.56
CA VAL A 527 -11.94 -3.67 -9.47
C VAL A 527 -12.79 -4.88 -9.88
N ASP A 528 -12.31 -6.09 -9.62
CA ASP A 528 -13.07 -7.31 -9.93
C ASP A 528 -12.76 -8.46 -8.96
N ASP A 529 -13.76 -8.84 -8.14
CA ASP A 529 -13.64 -9.98 -7.23
C ASP A 529 -13.68 -11.33 -7.97
N ASN A 530 -14.16 -11.40 -9.22
CA ASN A 530 -14.14 -12.64 -10.01
C ASN A 530 -12.72 -13.20 -10.16
N TRP A 531 -11.72 -12.32 -10.13
CA TRP A 531 -10.31 -12.71 -10.16
C TRP A 531 -9.92 -13.66 -9.03
N TYR A 532 -10.45 -13.49 -7.82
CA TYR A 532 -10.17 -14.36 -6.68
C TYR A 532 -10.63 -15.81 -6.89
N ALA A 533 -11.68 -16.00 -7.69
CA ALA A 533 -12.25 -17.31 -8.01
C ALA A 533 -11.87 -17.82 -9.40
N SER A 534 -11.01 -17.10 -10.12
CA SER A 534 -10.54 -17.46 -11.47
C SER A 534 -9.20 -18.19 -11.39
N PHE A 535 -9.20 -19.51 -11.58
CA PHE A 535 -8.01 -20.37 -11.46
C PHE A 535 -7.53 -20.95 -12.79
N ILE A 536 -8.45 -21.18 -13.73
CA ILE A 536 -8.18 -21.76 -15.05
C ILE A 536 -8.02 -20.65 -16.10
N ASN A 537 -9.00 -19.76 -16.20
CA ASN A 537 -9.01 -18.68 -17.18
C ASN A 537 -9.11 -17.32 -16.48
N VAL A 538 -8.45 -16.32 -17.04
CA VAL A 538 -8.45 -14.96 -16.48
C VAL A 538 -9.86 -14.40 -16.42
N ASN A 539 -10.24 -13.88 -15.26
CA ASN A 539 -11.52 -13.21 -14.99
C ASN A 539 -12.78 -14.03 -15.34
N THR A 540 -12.66 -15.36 -15.34
CA THR A 540 -13.78 -16.29 -15.50
C THR A 540 -13.82 -17.15 -14.24
N PRO A 541 -14.70 -16.85 -13.28
CA PRO A 541 -14.66 -17.51 -11.98
C PRO A 541 -15.05 -18.99 -12.12
N ASP A 542 -14.20 -19.88 -11.61
CA ASP A 542 -14.41 -21.32 -11.54
C ASP A 542 -15.36 -21.70 -10.38
N ILE A 543 -15.47 -20.82 -9.38
CA ILE A 543 -16.37 -20.93 -8.22
C ILE A 543 -17.22 -19.67 -8.13
N ALA A 544 -18.50 -19.82 -7.80
CA ALA A 544 -19.38 -18.67 -7.62
C ALA A 544 -18.86 -17.79 -6.47
N ILE A 545 -18.62 -16.51 -6.75
CA ILE A 545 -18.10 -15.55 -5.77
C ILE A 545 -19.02 -14.34 -5.68
N GLY A 546 -19.15 -13.79 -4.47
CA GLY A 546 -19.84 -12.53 -4.23
C GLY A 546 -19.28 -11.83 -3.00
N ARG A 547 -19.35 -10.50 -3.01
CA ARG A 547 -19.00 -9.66 -1.88
C ARG A 547 -20.25 -9.13 -1.19
N ILE A 548 -20.23 -9.13 0.14
CA ILE A 548 -21.13 -8.38 1.00
C ILE A 548 -20.34 -7.15 1.47
N PRO A 549 -20.42 -6.01 0.76
CA PRO A 549 -19.68 -4.82 1.14
C PRO A 549 -20.36 -4.19 2.36
N ALA A 550 -19.62 -4.13 3.46
CA ALA A 550 -20.04 -3.46 4.68
C ALA A 550 -18.81 -2.86 5.37
N ALA A 551 -18.83 -1.55 5.57
CA ALA A 551 -17.72 -0.82 6.20
C ALA A 551 -17.80 -0.85 7.73
N ASN A 552 -18.95 -1.26 8.29
CA ASN A 552 -19.19 -1.29 9.73
C ASN A 552 -20.29 -2.29 10.11
N LEU A 553 -20.45 -2.51 11.42
CA LEU A 553 -21.44 -3.43 11.99
C LEU A 553 -22.88 -3.11 11.60
N GLU A 554 -23.25 -1.82 11.50
CA GLU A 554 -24.61 -1.40 11.16
C GLU A 554 -24.98 -1.86 9.75
N GLN A 555 -24.16 -1.53 8.75
CA GLN A 555 -24.37 -1.97 7.37
C GLN A 555 -24.40 -3.50 7.24
N ALA A 556 -23.51 -4.19 7.97
CA ALA A 556 -23.46 -5.64 7.96
C ALA A 556 -24.72 -6.28 8.58
N PHE A 557 -25.21 -5.78 9.71
CA PHE A 557 -26.46 -6.26 10.31
C PHE A 557 -27.68 -5.95 9.44
N GLU A 558 -27.73 -4.78 8.78
CA GLU A 558 -28.79 -4.44 7.84
C GLU A 558 -28.83 -5.41 6.65
N TYR A 559 -27.67 -5.81 6.11
CA TYR A 559 -27.63 -6.85 5.09
C TYR A 559 -28.16 -8.18 5.62
N VAL A 560 -27.67 -8.65 6.78
CA VAL A 560 -28.11 -9.93 7.37
C VAL A 560 -29.61 -9.92 7.66
N ARG A 561 -30.18 -8.80 8.13
CA ARG A 561 -31.61 -8.62 8.34
C ARG A 561 -32.39 -8.85 7.04
N LYS A 562 -31.98 -8.20 5.94
CA LYS A 562 -32.64 -8.37 4.62
C LYS A 562 -32.56 -9.82 4.11
N VAL A 563 -31.44 -10.51 4.35
CA VAL A 563 -31.30 -11.94 3.97
C VAL A 563 -32.28 -12.80 4.76
N ILE A 564 -32.41 -12.59 6.08
CA ILE A 564 -33.38 -13.31 6.92
C ILE A 564 -34.82 -13.03 6.45
N GLU A 565 -35.15 -11.77 6.16
CA GLU A 565 -36.46 -11.36 5.63
C GLU A 565 -36.79 -12.03 4.30
N TYR A 566 -35.82 -12.09 3.40
CA TYR A 566 -36.00 -12.71 2.09
C TYR A 566 -36.11 -14.24 2.18
N GLU A 567 -35.15 -14.90 2.82
CA GLU A 567 -35.01 -16.36 2.76
C GLU A 567 -35.90 -17.10 3.78
N THR A 568 -36.06 -16.55 4.98
CA THR A 568 -36.83 -17.20 6.06
C THR A 568 -38.29 -16.79 6.04
N PHE A 569 -38.57 -15.49 5.89
CA PHE A 569 -39.94 -14.98 5.94
C PHE A 569 -40.62 -14.92 4.57
N GLN A 570 -39.89 -15.19 3.48
CA GLN A 570 -40.37 -15.06 2.10
C GLN A 570 -41.08 -13.72 1.91
N ALA A 571 -40.49 -12.63 2.41
CA ALA A 571 -41.13 -11.31 2.40
C ALA A 571 -41.41 -10.79 0.98
N ALA A 572 -40.72 -11.33 -0.03
CA ALA A 572 -41.07 -11.17 -1.44
C ALA A 572 -42.05 -12.29 -1.85
N LYS A 573 -43.36 -12.05 -1.74
CA LYS A 573 -44.40 -12.97 -2.28
C LYS A 573 -45.01 -12.48 -3.59
N ASP A 574 -44.84 -11.20 -3.88
CA ASP A 574 -45.22 -10.57 -5.14
C ASP A 574 -43.92 -10.35 -5.93
N ASP A 575 -43.51 -11.34 -6.73
CA ASP A 575 -42.28 -11.25 -7.52
C ASP A 575 -42.48 -10.22 -8.64
N GLY A 576 -42.27 -8.94 -8.35
CA GLY A 576 -42.27 -7.85 -9.32
C GLY A 576 -40.91 -7.71 -9.99
N LEU A 577 -40.90 -7.49 -11.32
CA LEU A 577 -39.70 -7.12 -12.06
C LEU A 577 -39.82 -5.67 -12.54
N LEU A 578 -38.92 -4.82 -12.09
CA LEU A 578 -38.76 -3.46 -12.61
C LEU A 578 -37.61 -3.41 -13.62
N VAL A 579 -37.92 -3.08 -14.87
CA VAL A 579 -36.94 -2.91 -15.95
C VAL A 579 -36.83 -1.43 -16.29
N ILE A 580 -35.60 -0.90 -16.21
CA ILE A 580 -35.33 0.53 -16.43
C ILE A 580 -34.40 0.65 -17.62
N SER A 581 -34.67 1.60 -18.50
CA SER A 581 -33.85 1.86 -19.69
C SER A 581 -33.40 3.31 -19.76
N SER A 582 -32.29 3.56 -20.45
CA SER A 582 -31.89 4.92 -20.82
C SER A 582 -32.67 5.40 -22.05
N VAL A 583 -32.35 6.61 -22.55
CA VAL A 583 -33.11 7.26 -23.62
C VAL A 583 -32.88 6.64 -25.00
N GLU A 584 -31.81 5.88 -25.18
CA GLU A 584 -31.43 5.33 -26.48
C GLU A 584 -32.33 4.17 -26.88
N ALA A 585 -32.91 4.26 -28.09
CA ALA A 585 -33.89 3.30 -28.62
C ALA A 585 -33.46 1.84 -28.46
N ARG A 586 -32.18 1.51 -28.74
CA ARG A 586 -31.65 0.14 -28.59
C ARG A 586 -31.84 -0.44 -27.18
N PHE A 587 -31.72 0.38 -26.15
CA PHE A 587 -31.90 -0.07 -24.76
C PHE A 587 -33.38 -0.14 -24.41
N GLN A 588 -34.22 0.69 -25.02
CA GLN A 588 -35.68 0.65 -24.81
C GLN A 588 -36.29 -0.58 -25.48
N ASP A 589 -35.80 -0.93 -26.67
CA ASP A 589 -36.12 -2.17 -27.37
C ASP A 589 -35.73 -3.38 -26.52
N LEU A 590 -34.51 -3.38 -25.97
CA LEU A 590 -34.04 -4.44 -25.06
C LEU A 590 -34.92 -4.56 -23.81
N ALA A 591 -35.27 -3.45 -23.16
CA ALA A 591 -36.14 -3.47 -21.98
C ALA A 591 -37.54 -4.01 -22.30
N SER A 592 -38.09 -3.64 -23.45
CA SER A 592 -39.37 -4.17 -23.96
C SER A 592 -39.29 -5.66 -24.26
N GLU A 593 -38.15 -6.12 -24.79
CA GLU A 593 -37.90 -7.53 -25.04
C GLU A 593 -37.80 -8.33 -23.74
N ILE A 594 -37.12 -7.82 -22.71
CA ILE A 594 -37.07 -8.43 -21.37
C ILE A 594 -38.49 -8.55 -20.82
N GLN A 595 -39.29 -7.48 -20.85
CA GLN A 595 -40.67 -7.55 -20.37
C GLN A 595 -41.46 -8.64 -21.07
N ARG A 596 -41.42 -8.67 -22.40
CA ARG A 596 -42.14 -9.67 -23.19
C ARG A 596 -41.66 -11.11 -22.92
N THR A 597 -40.36 -11.30 -22.73
CA THR A 597 -39.74 -12.61 -22.50
C THR A 597 -40.05 -13.15 -21.12
N TYR A 598 -40.05 -12.29 -20.10
CA TYR A 598 -40.18 -12.70 -18.70
C TYR A 598 -41.54 -12.41 -18.07
N LYS A 599 -42.52 -11.87 -18.82
CA LYS A 599 -43.87 -11.54 -18.29
C LYS A 599 -44.58 -12.67 -17.55
N ASP A 600 -44.31 -13.92 -17.91
CA ASP A 600 -44.98 -15.09 -17.33
C ASP A 600 -44.20 -15.68 -16.13
N HIS A 601 -43.03 -15.10 -15.81
CA HIS A 601 -42.17 -15.50 -14.69
C HIS A 601 -42.33 -14.63 -13.44
N PHE A 602 -42.99 -13.47 -13.57
CA PHE A 602 -43.15 -12.47 -12.51
C PHE A 602 -44.63 -12.09 -12.37
N THR A 603 -45.04 -11.68 -11.17
CA THR A 603 -46.41 -11.21 -10.91
C THR A 603 -46.72 -9.93 -11.66
N THR A 604 -45.73 -9.04 -11.73
CA THR A 604 -45.76 -7.81 -12.51
C THR A 604 -44.42 -7.59 -13.19
N VAL A 605 -44.44 -7.09 -14.43
CA VAL A 605 -43.23 -6.58 -15.08
C VAL A 605 -43.47 -5.15 -15.52
N SER A 606 -42.86 -4.22 -14.79
CA SER A 606 -42.95 -2.79 -15.04
C SER A 606 -41.75 -2.34 -15.87
N VAL A 607 -41.99 -1.58 -16.94
CA VAL A 607 -40.93 -0.97 -17.74
C VAL A 607 -40.99 0.53 -17.57
N LEU A 608 -39.88 1.13 -17.14
CA LEU A 608 -39.73 2.58 -17.04
C LEU A 608 -38.77 3.08 -18.12
N PHE A 609 -39.33 3.87 -19.02
CA PHE A 609 -38.57 4.72 -19.93
C PHE A 609 -38.43 6.13 -19.32
N PRO A 610 -37.33 6.84 -19.61
CA PRO A 610 -37.18 8.22 -19.20
C PRO A 610 -38.27 9.06 -19.87
N GLU A 611 -39.11 9.73 -19.08
CA GLU A 611 -40.18 10.60 -19.59
C GLU A 611 -39.70 12.05 -19.73
N THR A 612 -38.67 12.41 -18.98
CA THR A 612 -38.15 13.78 -18.91
C THR A 612 -36.63 13.80 -18.80
N ALA A 613 -36.03 14.95 -19.15
CA ALA A 613 -34.62 15.22 -18.87
C ALA A 613 -34.38 15.67 -17.40
N VAL A 614 -35.42 15.68 -16.56
CA VAL A 614 -35.36 16.20 -15.19
C VAL A 614 -35.10 15.04 -14.23
N ALA A 615 -33.86 14.94 -13.75
CA ALA A 615 -33.39 13.82 -12.93
C ALA A 615 -34.24 13.56 -11.67
N THR A 616 -34.71 14.61 -10.99
CA THR A 616 -35.53 14.46 -9.76
C THR A 616 -36.84 13.72 -10.01
N ARG A 617 -37.52 14.00 -11.12
CA ARG A 617 -38.78 13.32 -11.47
C ARG A 617 -38.55 11.85 -11.81
N GLU A 618 -37.46 11.54 -12.52
CA GLU A 618 -37.11 10.14 -12.81
C GLU A 618 -36.75 9.38 -11.53
N VAL A 619 -36.03 10.00 -10.59
CA VAL A 619 -35.72 9.42 -9.28
C VAL A 619 -36.99 9.15 -8.45
N GLU A 620 -37.96 10.06 -8.46
CA GLU A 620 -39.25 9.86 -7.78
C GLU A 620 -40.03 8.68 -8.38
N ARG A 621 -40.15 8.61 -9.70
CA ARG A 621 -40.80 7.47 -10.39
C ARG A 621 -40.15 6.13 -10.07
N LEU A 622 -38.81 6.11 -10.02
CA LEU A 622 -38.04 4.93 -9.64
C LEU A 622 -38.29 4.52 -8.19
N ARG A 623 -38.27 5.48 -7.26
CA ARG A 623 -38.60 5.21 -5.84
C ARG A 623 -40.02 4.68 -5.69
N GLU A 624 -41.00 5.33 -6.31
CA GLU A 624 -42.39 4.87 -6.26
C GLU A 624 -42.55 3.46 -6.82
N ALA A 625 -41.78 3.08 -7.86
CA ALA A 625 -41.82 1.73 -8.39
C ALA A 625 -41.21 0.71 -7.43
N ILE A 626 -40.08 1.04 -6.77
CA ILE A 626 -39.42 0.17 -5.79
C ILE A 626 -40.24 0.04 -4.50
N ASP A 627 -40.84 1.13 -4.02
CA ASP A 627 -41.59 1.19 -2.77
C ASP A 627 -42.94 0.43 -2.85
N ARG A 628 -43.42 0.16 -4.07
CA ARG A 628 -44.63 -0.65 -4.31
C ARG A 628 -44.39 -2.16 -4.17
N GLY A 629 -43.14 -2.60 -4.00
CA GLY A 629 -42.73 -3.99 -4.17
C GLY A 629 -42.49 -4.31 -5.64
#